data_AF-A0A8J5J3H6-F1
#
_entry.id   AF-A0A8J5J3H6-F1
#
_cell.length_a   1.000
_cell.length_b   1.000
_cell.length_c   1.000
_cell.angle_alpha   90.00
_cell.angle_beta   90.00
_cell.angle_gamma   90.00
#
_symmetry.space_group_name_H-M   'P 1'
#
loop_
_entity.id
_entity.type
_entity.pdbx_description
1 polymer ?
#
loop_
_entity_poly.entity_id
_entity_poly.type
_entity_poly.pdbx_seq_one_letter_code
_entity_poly.pdbx_strand_id
1 'polypeptide(L)'
;MSVRLQRLREGEYYINVPRLRTFPESKSNRVCAIDPGVVNFATVYDPDGRTFSVKDARSVLKRKFEAVDAMKSILALKDNACKERHQDKVRTKEKKGRKSSKSAEHRFRYRLRRRMRFTSRKASRCVNDMHQKLSCWLSENYHTVLLPSFQTQEMVRKHLKEVASDATPETASVEDNAAIDKRKMRSPTARALMAQAHFKFKQLLKYKMKRTGGRVVDCEEEYTSKTCSGCGTIKNNLGGDRVFRCASCHAVLDRDVSAAKNIFHKNMGLLA
;
A
#
# COMPACT_ATOMS: atom_id res chain seq x y z
N MET A 1 -32.31 8.10 1.79
CA MET A 1 -31.17 9.02 1.50
C MET A 1 -31.26 10.18 2.49
N SER A 2 -30.35 10.30 3.44
CA SER A 2 -30.40 11.37 4.46
C SER A 2 -29.55 12.58 4.07
N VAL A 3 -30.14 13.76 4.15
CA VAL A 3 -29.44 15.03 4.02
C VAL A 3 -28.64 15.26 5.30
N ARG A 4 -27.37 15.67 5.18
CA ARG A 4 -26.50 15.95 6.33
C ARG A 4 -26.00 17.38 6.31
N LEU A 5 -26.11 18.07 7.44
CA LEU A 5 -25.48 19.36 7.66
C LEU A 5 -24.06 19.15 8.20
N GLN A 6 -23.07 19.80 7.61
CA GLN A 6 -21.67 19.72 8.01
C GLN A 6 -21.10 21.11 8.25
N ARG A 7 -20.55 21.34 9.44
CA ARG A 7 -19.85 22.58 9.80
C ARG A 7 -18.34 22.43 9.59
N LEU A 8 -17.72 23.36 8.85
CA LEU A 8 -16.27 23.45 8.69
C LEU A 8 -15.62 24.17 9.88
N ARG A 9 -14.29 24.11 9.94
CA ARG A 9 -13.51 24.77 11.00
C ARG A 9 -13.50 26.28 10.84
N GLU A 10 -13.63 26.77 9.61
CA GLU A 10 -13.78 28.19 9.30
C GLU A 10 -15.15 28.76 9.73
N GLY A 11 -16.09 27.92 10.20
CA GLY A 11 -17.43 28.34 10.63
C GLY A 11 -18.50 28.24 9.55
N GLU A 12 -18.13 27.89 8.33
CA GLU A 12 -19.03 27.69 7.19
C GLU A 12 -19.86 26.40 7.35
N TYR A 13 -21.10 26.42 6.85
CA TYR A 13 -22.01 25.28 6.87
C TYR A 13 -22.26 24.78 5.45
N TYR A 14 -22.21 23.47 5.27
CA TYR A 14 -22.48 22.78 4.00
C TYR A 14 -23.59 21.78 4.19
N ILE A 15 -24.53 21.75 3.23
CA ILE A 15 -25.56 20.73 3.15
C ILE A 15 -25.10 19.67 2.16
N ASN A 16 -24.87 18.45 2.65
CA ASN A 16 -24.61 17.28 1.82
C ASN A 16 -25.94 16.65 1.42
N VAL A 17 -26.39 16.98 0.20
CA VAL A 17 -27.60 16.41 -0.39
C VAL A 17 -27.21 15.24 -1.30
N PRO A 18 -27.44 13.98 -0.90
CA PRO A 18 -27.19 12.85 -1.78
C PRO A 18 -28.14 12.92 -2.98
N ARG A 19 -27.63 12.65 -4.18
CA ARG A 19 -28.41 12.62 -5.43
C ARG A 19 -28.19 11.30 -6.13
N LEU A 20 -29.28 10.74 -6.68
CA LEU A 20 -29.19 9.66 -7.65
C LEU A 20 -28.66 10.26 -8.95
N ARG A 21 -27.63 9.63 -9.52
CA ARG A 21 -27.02 10.05 -10.76
C ARG A 21 -26.83 8.82 -11.63
N THR A 22 -27.37 8.87 -12.84
CA THR A 22 -27.05 7.93 -13.90
C THR A 22 -25.70 8.31 -14.50
N PHE A 23 -24.94 7.30 -14.88
CA PHE A 23 -23.64 7.47 -15.52
C PHE A 23 -23.71 6.80 -16.90
N PRO A 24 -23.06 7.37 -17.92
CA PRO A 24 -23.01 6.73 -19.22
C PRO A 24 -22.24 5.41 -19.10
N GLU A 25 -22.74 4.39 -19.78
CA GLU A 25 -22.04 3.12 -19.88
C GLU A 25 -20.80 3.24 -20.78
N SER A 26 -19.79 2.45 -20.46
CA SER A 26 -18.60 2.28 -21.28
C SER A 26 -19.01 1.66 -22.60
N LYS A 27 -18.59 2.27 -23.72
CA LYS A 27 -18.75 1.70 -25.07
C LYS A 27 -17.67 0.69 -25.43
N SER A 28 -16.64 0.58 -24.59
CA SER A 28 -15.50 -0.32 -24.83
C SER A 28 -15.84 -1.72 -24.34
N ASN A 29 -15.52 -2.74 -25.14
CA ASN A 29 -15.53 -4.16 -24.76
C ASN A 29 -14.14 -4.67 -24.35
N ARG A 30 -13.16 -3.78 -24.24
CA ARG A 30 -11.77 -4.16 -24.00
C ARG A 30 -11.58 -4.72 -22.60
N VAL A 31 -10.61 -5.61 -22.47
CA VAL A 31 -10.24 -6.26 -21.21
C VAL A 31 -8.80 -5.95 -20.88
N CYS A 32 -8.48 -5.74 -19.61
CA CYS A 32 -7.09 -5.67 -19.16
C CYS A 32 -6.85 -6.48 -17.89
N ALA A 33 -5.61 -6.90 -17.69
CA ALA A 33 -5.12 -7.47 -16.43
C ALA A 33 -4.18 -6.50 -15.72
N ILE A 34 -4.27 -6.47 -14.40
CA ILE A 34 -3.42 -5.61 -13.56
C ILE A 34 -2.58 -6.48 -12.63
N ASP A 35 -1.27 -6.30 -12.68
CA ASP A 35 -0.32 -6.83 -11.70
C ASP A 35 -0.01 -5.74 -10.65
N PRO A 36 -0.57 -5.81 -9.43
CA PRO A 36 -0.25 -4.90 -8.34
C PRO A 36 1.15 -5.19 -7.79
N GLY A 37 1.96 -4.14 -7.61
CA GLY A 37 3.37 -4.29 -7.23
C GLY A 37 3.80 -3.44 -6.04
N VAL A 38 4.98 -3.79 -5.51
CA VAL A 38 5.62 -3.09 -4.38
C VAL A 38 6.53 -1.94 -4.85
N VAL A 39 7.15 -2.10 -6.02
CA VAL A 39 8.08 -1.10 -6.59
C VAL A 39 7.33 -0.17 -7.53
N ASN A 40 6.67 -0.76 -8.52
CA ASN A 40 5.67 -0.11 -9.35
C ASN A 40 4.30 -0.34 -8.70
N PHE A 41 3.42 0.64 -8.71
CA PHE A 41 2.11 0.48 -8.06
C PHE A 41 1.26 -0.59 -8.75
N ALA A 42 1.23 -0.55 -10.07
CA ALA A 42 0.47 -1.48 -10.89
C ALA A 42 1.10 -1.54 -12.28
N THR A 43 1.16 -2.73 -12.87
CA THR A 43 1.44 -2.91 -14.30
C THR A 43 0.16 -3.40 -14.96
N VAL A 44 -0.27 -2.70 -16.00
CA VAL A 44 -1.50 -2.99 -16.75
C VAL A 44 -1.11 -3.63 -18.07
N TYR A 45 -1.64 -4.82 -18.33
CA TYR A 45 -1.54 -5.53 -19.59
C TYR A 45 -2.89 -5.52 -20.31
N ASP A 46 -2.84 -5.17 -21.59
CA ASP A 46 -3.97 -5.07 -22.50
C ASP A 46 -3.60 -5.87 -23.76
N PRO A 47 -4.33 -6.95 -24.09
CA PRO A 47 -4.02 -7.80 -25.24
C PRO A 47 -4.20 -7.07 -26.57
N ASP A 48 -5.17 -6.15 -26.65
CA ASP A 48 -5.54 -5.42 -27.86
C ASP A 48 -4.95 -4.01 -27.88
N GLY A 49 -3.89 -3.77 -27.10
CA GLY A 49 -3.47 -2.40 -26.80
C GLY A 49 -2.10 -2.24 -26.21
N ARG A 50 -1.99 -1.25 -25.32
CA ARG A 50 -0.73 -0.81 -24.74
C ARG A 50 -0.56 -1.38 -23.35
N THR A 51 0.59 -2.01 -23.12
CA THR A 51 1.04 -2.38 -21.77
C THR A 51 1.77 -1.19 -21.14
N PHE A 52 1.45 -0.85 -19.90
CA PHE A 52 2.14 0.23 -19.19
C PHE A 52 2.20 -0.02 -17.68
N SER A 53 3.16 0.63 -17.01
CA SER A 53 3.30 0.55 -15.55
C SER A 53 3.12 1.92 -14.91
N VAL A 54 2.39 1.95 -13.79
CA VAL A 54 2.24 3.13 -12.94
C VAL A 54 3.47 3.22 -12.02
N LYS A 55 4.47 3.95 -12.51
CA LYS A 55 5.75 4.18 -11.83
C LYS A 55 5.62 5.29 -10.78
N ASP A 56 6.67 5.50 -9.99
CA ASP A 56 6.89 6.67 -9.13
C ASP A 56 6.02 6.87 -7.87
N ALA A 57 5.05 6.00 -7.59
CA ALA A 57 4.33 6.06 -6.31
C ALA A 57 5.32 6.03 -5.11
N ARG A 58 6.34 5.16 -5.17
CA ARG A 58 7.34 5.02 -4.11
C ARG A 58 8.29 6.21 -3.99
N SER A 59 8.78 6.74 -5.12
CA SER A 59 9.74 7.86 -5.14
C SER A 59 9.11 9.15 -4.61
N VAL A 60 7.85 9.41 -4.97
CA VAL A 60 7.06 10.54 -4.47
C VAL A 60 6.80 10.45 -2.97
N LEU A 61 6.52 9.24 -2.46
CA LEU A 61 6.27 9.00 -1.05
C LEU A 61 7.54 9.03 -0.19
N LYS A 62 8.67 8.58 -0.73
CA LYS A 62 9.96 8.50 -0.03
C LYS A 62 10.33 9.81 0.65
N ARG A 63 10.32 10.93 -0.08
CA ARG A 63 10.64 12.27 0.46
C ARG A 63 9.74 12.67 1.64
N LYS A 64 8.46 12.28 1.60
CA LYS A 64 7.50 12.59 2.67
C LYS A 64 7.75 11.71 3.89
N PHE A 65 8.11 10.44 3.69
CA PHE A 65 8.47 9.55 4.79
C PHE A 65 9.74 10.00 5.49
N GLU A 66 10.78 10.37 4.73
CA GLU A 66 12.03 10.91 5.28
C GLU A 66 11.78 12.16 6.12
N ALA A 67 10.96 13.10 5.62
CA ALA A 67 10.57 14.28 6.40
C ALA A 67 9.80 13.91 7.68
N VAL A 68 8.91 12.91 7.64
CA VAL A 68 8.20 12.42 8.83
C VAL A 68 9.15 11.76 9.83
N ASP A 69 10.11 10.97 9.34
CA ASP A 69 11.10 10.28 10.18
C ASP A 69 12.04 11.27 10.86
N ALA A 70 12.50 12.30 10.14
CA ALA A 70 13.26 13.40 10.73
C ALA A 70 12.48 14.09 11.85
N MET A 71 11.21 14.45 11.61
CA MET A 71 10.36 15.06 12.64
C MET A 71 10.10 14.12 13.83
N LYS A 72 9.94 12.82 13.60
CA LYS A 72 9.80 11.81 14.67
C LYS A 72 11.06 11.70 15.51
N SER A 73 12.23 11.71 14.88
CA SER A 73 13.52 11.66 15.57
C SER A 73 13.69 12.87 16.50
N ILE A 74 13.42 14.08 16.00
CA ILE A 74 13.45 15.31 16.81
C ILE A 74 12.48 15.23 18.00
N LEU A 75 11.26 14.72 17.77
CA LEU A 75 10.29 14.55 18.85
C LEU A 75 10.79 13.53 19.89
N ALA A 76 11.36 12.41 19.47
CA ALA A 76 11.90 11.39 20.36
C ALA A 76 13.02 11.94 21.26
N LEU A 77 13.96 12.71 20.69
CA LEU A 77 15.02 13.37 21.45
C LEU A 77 14.47 14.32 22.53
N LYS A 78 13.48 15.13 22.19
CA LYS A 78 12.82 16.03 23.16
C LYS A 78 12.02 15.25 24.21
N ASP A 79 11.40 14.15 23.83
CA ASP A 79 10.64 13.29 24.74
C ASP A 79 11.57 12.60 25.74
N ASN A 80 12.74 12.12 25.29
CA ASN A 80 13.77 11.50 26.14
C ASN A 80 14.41 12.51 27.10
N ALA A 81 14.85 13.68 26.60
CA ALA A 81 15.38 14.74 27.46
C ALA A 81 14.36 15.21 28.52
N CYS A 82 13.06 15.12 28.22
CA CYS A 82 12.02 15.40 29.21
C CYS A 82 11.94 14.31 30.30
N LYS A 83 12.08 13.03 29.93
CA LYS A 83 12.08 11.90 30.87
C LYS A 83 13.27 11.94 31.82
N GLU A 84 14.46 12.23 31.31
CA GLU A 84 15.69 12.37 32.11
C GLU A 84 15.52 13.44 33.21
N ARG A 85 15.05 14.64 32.83
CA ARG A 85 14.73 15.72 33.79
C ARG A 85 13.66 15.37 34.84
N HIS A 86 12.89 14.32 34.61
CA HIS A 86 11.89 13.83 35.57
C HIS A 86 12.45 12.74 36.49
N GLN A 87 13.48 11.99 36.06
CA GLN A 87 14.22 11.05 36.90
C GLN A 87 15.12 11.79 37.90
N ASP A 88 15.75 12.90 37.52
CA ASP A 88 16.66 13.68 38.37
C ASP A 88 15.96 14.48 39.50
N LYS A 89 14.63 14.44 39.58
CA LYS A 89 13.90 15.14 40.66
C LYS A 89 13.91 14.33 41.94
N VAL A 90 15.02 14.41 42.66
CA VAL A 90 15.01 14.30 44.13
C VAL A 90 14.04 15.37 44.65
N ARG A 91 13.15 14.97 45.55
CA ARG A 91 11.98 15.71 46.04
C ARG A 91 12.41 16.91 46.91
N THR A 92 13.00 17.94 46.31
CA THR A 92 13.39 19.18 47.01
C THR A 92 12.18 20.09 47.19
N LYS A 93 11.95 20.55 48.43
CA LYS A 93 10.76 21.32 48.86
C LYS A 93 10.70 22.76 48.32
N GLU A 94 11.68 23.19 47.52
CA GLU A 94 11.71 24.56 46.98
C GLU A 94 10.88 24.70 45.70
N LYS A 95 9.77 25.44 45.78
CA LYS A 95 9.00 25.89 44.61
C LYS A 95 9.83 26.89 43.79
N LYS A 96 10.71 26.40 42.91
CA LYS A 96 11.35 27.26 41.88
C LYS A 96 10.26 27.83 40.96
N GLY A 97 10.22 29.16 40.86
CA GLY A 97 9.24 29.93 40.08
C GLY A 97 9.02 29.34 38.67
N ARG A 98 7.74 29.18 38.31
CA ARG A 98 7.29 28.43 37.12
C ARG A 98 7.55 29.24 35.85
N LYS A 99 8.81 29.28 35.37
CA LYS A 99 9.21 30.04 34.18
C LYS A 99 8.51 29.52 32.90
N SER A 100 8.18 30.45 32.00
CA SER A 100 7.40 30.32 30.76
C SER A 100 7.89 29.29 29.71
N SER A 101 9.07 28.67 29.90
CA SER A 101 9.70 27.78 28.91
C SER A 101 8.95 26.45 28.71
N LYS A 102 8.27 25.92 29.73
CA LYS A 102 7.42 24.71 29.60
C LYS A 102 6.30 24.90 28.58
N SER A 103 5.76 26.13 28.47
CA SER A 103 4.75 26.47 27.47
C SER A 103 5.34 26.52 26.06
N ALA A 104 6.57 27.04 25.91
CA ALA A 104 7.27 27.05 24.62
C ALA A 104 7.61 25.64 24.12
N GLU A 105 8.16 24.78 24.97
CA GLU A 105 8.49 23.38 24.63
C GLU A 105 7.25 22.56 24.30
N HIS A 106 6.18 22.72 25.09
CA HIS A 106 4.88 22.11 24.79
C HIS A 106 4.32 22.57 23.44
N ARG A 107 4.33 23.89 23.17
CA ARG A 107 3.89 24.45 21.88
C ARG A 107 4.76 23.94 20.72
N PHE A 108 6.06 23.79 20.90
CA PHE A 108 6.96 23.23 19.89
C PHE A 108 6.59 21.78 19.57
N ARG A 109 6.44 20.91 20.58
CA ARG A 109 6.03 19.50 20.40
C ARG A 109 4.66 19.39 19.72
N TYR A 110 3.72 20.25 20.11
CA TYR A 110 2.40 20.32 19.48
C TYR A 110 2.50 20.70 17.99
N ARG A 111 3.28 21.75 17.65
CA ARG A 111 3.52 22.18 16.27
C ARG A 111 4.18 21.07 15.45
N LEU A 112 5.15 20.36 16.01
CA LEU A 112 5.84 19.25 15.37
C LEU A 112 4.90 18.08 15.09
N ARG A 113 4.13 17.61 16.09
CA ARG A 113 3.09 16.58 15.90
C ARG A 113 2.05 17.00 14.86
N ARG A 114 1.65 18.27 14.86
CA ARG A 114 0.73 18.83 13.85
C ARG A 114 1.35 18.78 12.45
N ARG A 115 2.61 19.19 12.28
CA ARG A 115 3.34 19.14 11.01
C ARG A 115 3.49 17.71 10.50
N MET A 116 3.84 16.76 11.37
CA MET A 116 3.90 15.33 11.06
C MET A 116 2.58 14.83 10.48
N ARG A 117 1.45 15.08 11.18
CA ARG A 117 0.13 14.70 10.69
C ARG A 117 -0.19 15.30 9.32
N PHE A 118 0.16 16.56 9.09
CA PHE A 118 -0.06 17.20 7.80
C PHE A 118 0.79 16.58 6.68
N THR A 119 2.07 16.29 6.94
CA THR A 119 2.94 15.63 5.95
C THR A 119 2.45 14.23 5.61
N SER A 120 2.02 13.45 6.61
CA SER A 120 1.38 12.14 6.38
C SER A 120 0.09 12.27 5.58
N ARG A 121 -0.77 13.27 5.88
CA ARG A 121 -1.98 13.54 5.09
C ARG A 121 -1.65 13.92 3.64
N LYS A 122 -0.57 14.66 3.40
CA LYS A 122 -0.10 14.97 2.04
C LYS A 122 0.30 13.70 1.29
N ALA A 123 0.99 12.75 1.94
CA ALA A 123 1.28 11.45 1.34
C ALA A 123 0.00 10.70 0.94
N SER A 124 -0.97 10.60 1.85
CA SER A 124 -2.26 9.96 1.56
C SER A 124 -3.04 10.66 0.45
N ARG A 125 -2.96 11.99 0.34
CA ARG A 125 -3.58 12.75 -0.75
C ARG A 125 -2.96 12.43 -2.10
N CYS A 126 -1.62 12.33 -2.20
CA CYS A 126 -0.95 11.93 -3.44
C CYS A 126 -1.39 10.53 -3.88
N VAL A 127 -1.47 9.57 -2.95
CA VAL A 127 -1.95 8.21 -3.25
C VAL A 127 -3.42 8.22 -3.69
N ASN A 128 -4.28 8.98 -3.00
CA ASN A 128 -5.68 9.11 -3.39
C ASN A 128 -5.83 9.74 -4.79
N ASP A 129 -5.04 10.76 -5.12
CA ASP A 129 -5.05 11.40 -6.44
C ASP A 129 -4.66 10.40 -7.54
N MET A 130 -3.58 9.64 -7.32
CA MET A 130 -3.18 8.55 -8.22
C MET A 130 -4.29 7.51 -8.38
N HIS A 131 -4.90 7.06 -7.28
CA HIS A 131 -6.01 6.11 -7.34
C HIS A 131 -7.19 6.65 -8.12
N GLN A 132 -7.55 7.93 -7.91
CA GLN A 132 -8.66 8.56 -8.62
C GLN A 132 -8.42 8.62 -10.12
N LYS A 133 -7.22 9.05 -10.54
CA LYS A 133 -6.82 9.14 -11.96
C LYS A 133 -6.80 7.78 -12.63
N LEU A 134 -6.09 6.81 -12.05
CA LEU A 134 -5.97 5.47 -12.62
C LEU A 134 -7.32 4.76 -12.69
N SER A 135 -8.12 4.82 -11.62
CA SER A 135 -9.45 4.18 -11.62
C SER A 135 -10.43 4.83 -12.58
N CYS A 136 -10.36 6.16 -12.80
CA CYS A 136 -11.19 6.84 -13.80
C CYS A 136 -10.80 6.37 -15.19
N TRP A 137 -9.50 6.42 -15.49
CA TRP A 137 -8.96 6.02 -16.78
C TRP A 137 -9.30 4.56 -17.11
N LEU A 138 -9.14 3.63 -16.16
CA LEU A 138 -9.53 2.24 -16.35
C LEU A 138 -11.02 2.08 -16.63
N SER A 139 -11.89 2.78 -15.89
CA SER A 139 -13.35 2.70 -16.08
C SER A 139 -13.87 3.29 -17.38
N GLU A 140 -13.09 4.19 -17.99
CA GLU A 140 -13.41 4.82 -19.28
C GLU A 140 -12.92 4.00 -20.48
N ASN A 141 -11.85 3.21 -20.30
CA ASN A 141 -11.17 2.51 -21.40
C ASN A 141 -11.48 1.01 -21.47
N TYR A 142 -11.88 0.38 -20.37
CA TYR A 142 -12.08 -1.08 -20.29
C TYR A 142 -13.47 -1.42 -19.78
N HIS A 143 -14.02 -2.52 -20.30
CA HIS A 143 -15.24 -3.14 -19.76
C HIS A 143 -14.92 -4.01 -18.55
N THR A 144 -13.88 -4.83 -18.67
CA THR A 144 -13.51 -5.83 -17.67
C THR A 144 -12.07 -5.66 -17.25
N VAL A 145 -11.84 -5.61 -15.95
CA VAL A 145 -10.50 -5.56 -15.36
C VAL A 145 -10.27 -6.79 -14.50
N LEU A 146 -9.26 -7.59 -14.86
CA LEU A 146 -8.77 -8.69 -14.03
C LEU A 146 -7.80 -8.12 -12.99
N LEU A 147 -8.12 -8.29 -11.71
CA LEU A 147 -7.32 -7.77 -10.60
C LEU A 147 -7.14 -8.84 -9.52
N PRO A 148 -5.90 -9.30 -9.27
CA PRO A 148 -5.70 -10.35 -8.30
C PRO A 148 -5.88 -9.88 -6.86
N SER A 149 -6.07 -10.84 -5.96
CA SER A 149 -6.11 -10.58 -4.52
C SER A 149 -4.73 -10.23 -3.97
N PHE A 150 -4.42 -8.93 -3.91
CA PHE A 150 -3.16 -8.47 -3.35
C PHE A 150 -3.22 -8.32 -1.82
N GLN A 151 -2.89 -9.38 -1.08
CA GLN A 151 -2.93 -9.42 0.40
C GLN A 151 -1.77 -8.64 1.05
N THR A 152 -1.78 -7.31 0.87
CA THR A 152 -0.75 -6.40 1.42
C THR A 152 -0.52 -6.58 2.92
N GLN A 153 -1.59 -6.85 3.68
CA GLN A 153 -1.47 -7.03 5.13
C GLN A 153 -0.66 -8.28 5.48
N GLU A 154 -0.93 -9.41 4.83
CA GLU A 154 -0.22 -10.66 5.08
C GLU A 154 1.26 -10.55 4.69
N MET A 155 1.54 -9.90 3.55
CA MET A 155 2.91 -9.63 3.11
C MET A 155 3.72 -8.76 4.09
N VAL A 156 3.05 -7.92 4.89
CA VAL A 156 3.67 -6.97 5.83
C VAL A 156 3.61 -7.44 7.28
N ARG A 157 2.79 -8.46 7.59
CA ARG A 157 2.73 -9.05 8.93
C ARG A 157 4.14 -9.49 9.32
N LYS A 158 4.63 -8.92 10.41
CA LYS A 158 5.73 -9.55 11.15
C LYS A 158 5.13 -10.86 11.65
N HIS A 159 5.63 -12.00 11.21
CA HIS A 159 5.29 -13.24 11.89
C HIS A 159 5.64 -13.03 13.37
N LEU A 160 4.62 -13.13 14.23
CA LEU A 160 4.85 -13.24 15.65
C LEU A 160 5.70 -14.50 15.80
N LYS A 161 6.84 -14.40 16.47
CA LYS A 161 7.37 -15.61 17.09
C LYS A 161 6.28 -15.99 18.09
N GLU A 162 5.48 -17.00 17.78
CA GLU A 162 4.85 -17.78 18.83
C GLU A 162 6.03 -18.40 19.58
N VAL A 163 6.52 -17.68 20.58
CA VAL A 163 7.27 -18.31 21.64
C VAL A 163 6.19 -19.10 22.36
N ALA A 164 6.06 -20.38 22.03
CA ALA A 164 5.33 -21.30 22.87
C ALA A 164 5.98 -21.20 24.26
N SER A 165 5.32 -20.51 25.20
CA SER A 165 5.83 -20.33 26.55
C SER A 165 5.78 -21.61 27.37
N ASP A 166 5.16 -22.67 26.84
CA ASP A 166 4.80 -23.88 27.62
C ASP A 166 5.31 -25.18 26.95
N ALA A 167 6.43 -25.16 26.24
CA ALA A 167 7.07 -26.39 25.77
C ALA A 167 8.12 -26.89 26.77
N THR A 168 7.75 -27.90 27.56
CA THR A 168 8.70 -28.75 28.31
C THR A 168 9.69 -29.42 27.35
N PRO A 169 11.00 -29.46 27.69
CA PRO A 169 12.07 -29.75 26.73
C PRO A 169 12.33 -31.25 26.46
N GLU A 170 11.31 -32.12 26.43
CA GLU A 170 11.57 -33.57 26.39
C GLU A 170 10.96 -34.38 25.24
N THR A 171 10.15 -33.80 24.33
CA THR A 171 9.65 -34.58 23.17
C THR A 171 9.50 -33.76 21.89
N ALA A 172 10.49 -32.94 21.53
CA ALA A 172 10.52 -32.32 20.21
C ALA A 172 11.31 -33.22 19.24
N SER A 173 10.57 -33.96 18.42
CA SER A 173 11.06 -34.62 17.22
C SER A 173 11.87 -33.65 16.35
N VAL A 174 12.94 -34.16 15.74
CA VAL A 174 13.94 -33.42 14.94
C VAL A 174 13.33 -32.74 13.69
N GLU A 175 12.05 -32.97 13.38
CA GLU A 175 11.39 -32.50 12.16
C GLU A 175 10.63 -31.16 12.30
N ASP A 176 10.46 -30.60 13.50
CA ASP A 176 9.64 -29.39 13.70
C ASP A 176 10.43 -28.05 13.64
N ASN A 177 11.75 -28.09 13.42
CA ASN A 177 12.57 -26.87 13.32
C ASN A 177 12.56 -26.21 11.93
N ALA A 178 11.69 -26.65 11.03
CA ALA A 178 11.32 -25.90 9.83
C ALA A 178 10.30 -24.80 10.15
N ALA A 179 10.48 -24.06 11.25
CA ALA A 179 9.83 -22.77 11.45
C ALA A 179 10.37 -21.83 10.37
N ILE A 180 9.69 -21.86 9.22
CA ILE A 180 10.12 -21.28 7.96
C ILE A 180 10.53 -19.83 8.21
N ASP A 181 11.83 -19.59 8.16
CA ASP A 181 12.45 -18.27 8.20
C ASP A 181 12.12 -17.55 6.88
N LYS A 182 10.82 -17.26 6.68
CA LYS A 182 10.33 -16.57 5.49
C LYS A 182 10.89 -15.16 5.53
N ARG A 183 11.58 -14.79 4.43
CA ARG A 183 12.18 -13.48 4.20
C ARG A 183 11.27 -12.35 4.70
N LYS A 184 11.70 -11.71 5.77
CA LYS A 184 11.12 -10.47 6.27
C LYS A 184 11.27 -9.37 5.23
N MET A 185 10.17 -8.78 4.79
CA MET A 185 10.23 -7.55 4.00
C MET A 185 10.95 -6.46 4.80
N ARG A 186 11.89 -5.76 4.16
CA ARG A 186 12.60 -4.63 4.78
C ARG A 186 11.58 -3.58 5.24
N SER A 187 11.77 -3.03 6.44
CA SER A 187 10.82 -2.08 7.06
C SER A 187 10.45 -0.88 6.18
N PRO A 188 11.34 -0.30 5.34
CA PRO A 188 10.95 0.80 4.47
C PRO A 188 10.05 0.36 3.30
N THR A 189 10.29 -0.85 2.79
CA THR A 189 9.50 -1.46 1.71
C THR A 189 8.10 -1.80 2.19
N ALA A 190 8.00 -2.46 3.36
CA ALA A 190 6.73 -2.76 4.01
C ALA A 190 5.89 -1.50 4.27
N ARG A 191 6.53 -0.42 4.75
CA ARG A 191 5.86 0.87 4.96
C ARG A 191 5.36 1.49 3.66
N ALA A 192 6.16 1.44 2.59
CA ALA A 192 5.76 1.96 1.29
C ALA A 192 4.53 1.20 0.75
N LEU A 193 4.55 -0.13 0.86
CA LEU A 193 3.43 -0.99 0.43
C LEU A 193 2.13 -0.65 1.16
N MET A 194 2.19 -0.54 2.49
CA MET A 194 1.03 -0.15 3.30
C MET A 194 0.51 1.24 2.93
N ALA A 195 1.41 2.17 2.60
CA ALA A 195 1.03 3.52 2.23
C ALA A 195 0.39 3.63 0.85
N GLN A 196 0.69 2.71 -0.07
CA GLN A 196 0.07 2.63 -1.39
C GLN A 196 -1.39 2.16 -1.32
N ALA A 197 -1.82 1.51 -0.25
CA ALA A 197 -3.24 1.22 0.02
C ALA A 197 -3.99 0.51 -1.15
N HIS A 198 -3.40 -0.57 -1.70
CA HIS A 198 -3.95 -1.33 -2.84
C HIS A 198 -5.40 -1.78 -2.63
N PHE A 199 -5.77 -2.21 -1.42
CA PHE A 199 -7.16 -2.57 -1.12
C PHE A 199 -8.12 -1.39 -1.35
N LYS A 200 -7.73 -0.17 -0.96
CA LYS A 200 -8.53 1.02 -1.20
C LYS A 200 -8.66 1.33 -2.69
N PHE A 201 -7.60 1.10 -3.46
CA PHE A 201 -7.66 1.21 -4.91
C PHE A 201 -8.64 0.19 -5.52
N LYS A 202 -8.57 -1.08 -5.12
CA LYS A 202 -9.50 -2.14 -5.56
C LYS A 202 -10.97 -1.74 -5.31
N GLN A 203 -11.28 -1.23 -4.12
CA GLN A 203 -12.64 -0.77 -3.80
C GLN A 203 -13.07 0.42 -4.66
N LEU A 204 -12.18 1.40 -4.86
CA LEU A 204 -12.46 2.55 -5.71
C LEU A 204 -12.68 2.14 -7.18
N LEU A 205 -11.87 1.23 -7.68
CA LEU A 205 -11.98 0.70 -9.04
C LEU A 205 -13.31 -0.04 -9.22
N LYS A 206 -13.66 -0.97 -8.32
CA LYS A 206 -14.97 -1.66 -8.33
C LYS A 206 -16.14 -0.67 -8.39
N TYR A 207 -16.08 0.37 -7.56
CA TYR A 207 -17.08 1.44 -7.55
C TYR A 207 -17.17 2.17 -8.90
N LYS A 208 -16.04 2.52 -9.52
CA LYS A 208 -16.04 3.26 -10.79
C LYS A 208 -16.43 2.39 -11.99
N MET A 209 -15.95 1.16 -12.06
CA MET A 209 -16.33 0.21 -13.11
C MET A 209 -17.84 -0.03 -13.09
N LYS A 210 -18.43 -0.27 -11.90
CA LYS A 210 -19.89 -0.45 -11.77
C LYS A 210 -20.69 0.77 -12.26
N ARG A 211 -20.13 1.98 -12.13
CA ARG A 211 -20.79 3.19 -12.64
C ARG A 211 -20.80 3.25 -14.17
N THR A 212 -19.80 2.69 -14.84
CA THR A 212 -19.73 2.66 -16.31
C THR A 212 -20.26 1.35 -16.89
N GLY A 213 -20.98 0.53 -16.12
CA GLY A 213 -21.50 -0.77 -16.56
C GLY A 213 -20.44 -1.89 -16.61
N GLY A 214 -19.16 -1.56 -16.43
CA GLY A 214 -18.08 -2.54 -16.43
C GLY A 214 -17.93 -3.30 -15.10
N ARG A 215 -17.03 -4.29 -15.11
CA ARG A 215 -16.77 -5.18 -13.96
C ARG A 215 -15.28 -5.30 -13.61
N VAL A 216 -15.02 -5.53 -12.34
CA VAL A 216 -13.70 -5.98 -11.86
C VAL A 216 -13.84 -7.42 -11.42
N VAL A 217 -13.02 -8.29 -12.00
CA VAL A 217 -12.97 -9.72 -11.68
C VAL A 217 -11.80 -9.93 -10.73
N ASP A 218 -12.09 -10.51 -9.58
CA ASP A 218 -11.06 -10.93 -8.64
C ASP A 218 -10.46 -12.24 -9.15
N CYS A 219 -9.15 -12.26 -9.36
CA CYS A 219 -8.44 -13.40 -9.93
C CYS A 219 -7.32 -13.94 -9.04
N GLU A 220 -6.85 -15.15 -9.35
CA GLU A 220 -5.70 -15.74 -8.66
C GLU A 220 -4.36 -15.24 -9.23
N GLU A 221 -3.36 -15.10 -8.37
CA GLU A 221 -2.00 -14.62 -8.72
C GLU A 221 -0.91 -15.68 -8.58
N GLU A 222 -1.25 -16.95 -8.34
CA GLU A 222 -0.25 -17.95 -8.03
C GLU A 222 0.75 -18.14 -9.17
N TYR A 223 2.05 -18.15 -8.83
CA TYR A 223 3.17 -18.36 -9.74
C TYR A 223 3.27 -17.41 -10.96
N THR A 224 2.49 -16.32 -11.01
CA THR A 224 2.47 -15.39 -12.16
C THR A 224 3.82 -14.72 -12.37
N SER A 225 4.49 -14.31 -11.30
CA SER A 225 5.84 -13.71 -11.34
C SER A 225 6.96 -14.73 -11.58
N LYS A 226 6.67 -16.03 -11.46
CA LYS A 226 7.64 -17.11 -11.64
C LYS A 226 7.61 -17.79 -13.01
N THR A 227 6.54 -17.54 -13.76
CA THR A 227 6.23 -18.26 -15.00
C THR A 227 6.65 -17.43 -16.20
N CYS A 228 7.28 -18.06 -17.19
CA CYS A 228 7.54 -17.39 -18.46
C CYS A 228 6.24 -17.17 -19.22
N SER A 229 5.92 -15.92 -19.61
CA SER A 229 4.70 -15.65 -20.38
C SER A 229 4.71 -16.17 -21.82
N GLY A 230 5.86 -16.59 -22.34
CA GLY A 230 6.00 -17.12 -23.70
C GLY A 230 5.86 -18.63 -23.80
N CYS A 231 6.38 -19.39 -22.82
CA CYS A 231 6.42 -20.86 -22.88
C CYS A 231 5.89 -21.56 -21.63
N GLY A 232 5.44 -20.83 -20.59
CA GLY A 232 4.91 -21.43 -19.38
C GLY A 232 5.95 -22.06 -18.43
N THR A 233 7.24 -22.04 -18.77
CA THR A 233 8.28 -22.60 -17.89
C THR A 233 8.37 -21.82 -16.57
N ILE A 234 8.32 -22.54 -15.44
CA ILE A 234 8.42 -21.97 -14.10
C ILE A 234 9.89 -21.90 -13.67
N LYS A 235 10.30 -20.73 -13.18
CA LYS A 235 11.61 -20.53 -12.56
C LYS A 235 11.48 -20.61 -11.05
N ASN A 236 12.02 -21.67 -10.43
CA ASN A 236 11.94 -21.84 -8.98
C ASN A 236 12.86 -20.89 -8.21
N ASN A 237 14.06 -20.62 -8.74
CA ASN A 237 15.05 -19.72 -8.16
C ASN A 237 14.91 -18.29 -8.70
N LEU A 238 13.95 -17.53 -8.16
CA LEU A 238 13.81 -16.10 -8.49
C LEU A 238 14.60 -15.20 -7.54
N GLY A 239 15.58 -14.51 -8.12
CA GLY A 239 16.24 -13.35 -7.53
C GLY A 239 15.38 -12.08 -7.63
N GLY A 240 15.95 -10.94 -7.25
CA GLY A 240 15.31 -9.62 -7.29
C GLY A 240 15.34 -8.92 -8.66
N ASP A 241 15.80 -9.60 -9.72
CA ASP A 241 16.07 -8.97 -11.03
C ASP A 241 14.82 -8.55 -11.79
N ARG A 242 14.79 -7.34 -12.34
CA ARG A 242 13.65 -6.86 -13.14
C ARG A 242 13.49 -7.57 -14.47
N VAL A 243 14.56 -8.19 -14.96
CA VAL A 243 14.56 -8.91 -16.23
C VAL A 243 14.39 -10.40 -15.95
N PHE A 244 13.35 -11.00 -16.53
CA PHE A 244 13.14 -12.43 -16.55
C PHE A 244 13.84 -13.00 -17.80
N ARG A 245 14.75 -13.95 -17.58
CA ARG A 245 15.38 -14.75 -18.65
C ARG A 245 14.89 -16.18 -18.53
N CYS A 246 14.19 -16.66 -19.57
CA CYS A 246 13.72 -18.03 -19.62
C CYS A 246 14.88 -18.98 -19.98
N ALA A 247 14.97 -20.12 -19.28
CA ALA A 247 15.94 -21.16 -19.62
C ALA A 247 15.49 -22.05 -20.78
N SER A 248 14.18 -22.16 -21.02
CA SER A 248 13.61 -23.03 -22.06
C SER A 248 13.48 -22.31 -23.41
N CYS A 249 12.77 -21.18 -23.46
CA CYS A 249 12.58 -20.45 -24.73
C CYS A 249 13.53 -19.26 -24.94
N HIS A 250 14.49 -19.06 -24.03
CA HIS A 250 15.47 -17.96 -24.05
C HIS A 250 14.89 -16.53 -24.12
N ALA A 251 13.57 -16.38 -23.94
CA ALA A 251 12.92 -15.07 -23.92
C ALA A 251 13.47 -14.19 -22.80
N VAL A 252 13.71 -12.91 -23.13
CA VAL A 252 14.12 -11.86 -22.22
C VAL A 252 12.95 -10.89 -22.06
N LEU A 253 12.33 -10.88 -20.88
CA LEU A 253 11.07 -10.17 -20.63
C LEU A 253 11.22 -9.24 -19.42
N ASP A 254 10.50 -8.12 -19.42
CA ASP A 254 10.27 -7.37 -18.18
C ASP A 254 9.38 -8.22 -17.25
N ARG A 255 9.80 -8.38 -16.00
CA ARG A 255 9.15 -9.28 -15.04
C ARG A 255 7.73 -8.84 -14.70
N ASP A 256 7.51 -7.54 -14.49
CA ASP A 256 6.20 -7.03 -14.10
C ASP A 256 5.23 -7.14 -15.28
N VAL A 257 5.71 -6.89 -16.51
CA VAL A 257 4.93 -7.13 -17.73
C VAL A 257 4.60 -8.61 -17.92
N SER A 258 5.57 -9.50 -17.71
CA SER A 258 5.35 -10.95 -17.80
C SER A 258 4.33 -11.42 -16.77
N ALA A 259 4.37 -10.88 -15.54
CA ALA A 259 3.40 -11.19 -14.51
C ALA A 259 1.98 -10.74 -14.90
N ALA A 260 1.81 -9.51 -15.39
CA ALA A 260 0.52 -9.00 -15.88
C ALA A 260 -0.04 -9.83 -17.04
N LYS A 261 0.81 -10.26 -17.98
CA LYS A 261 0.43 -11.18 -19.07
C LYS A 261 -0.04 -12.53 -18.55
N ASN A 262 0.69 -13.10 -17.58
CA ASN A 262 0.32 -14.39 -16.99
C ASN A 262 -1.00 -14.31 -16.23
N ILE A 263 -1.27 -13.22 -15.53
CA ILE A 263 -2.57 -12.98 -14.89
C ILE A 263 -3.68 -13.01 -15.95
N PHE A 264 -3.48 -12.33 -17.08
CA PHE A 264 -4.46 -12.34 -18.17
C PHE A 264 -4.70 -13.76 -18.69
N HIS A 265 -3.65 -14.47 -19.14
CA HIS A 265 -3.79 -15.80 -19.74
C HIS A 265 -4.44 -16.81 -18.80
N LYS A 266 -4.06 -16.83 -17.51
CA LYS A 266 -4.63 -17.75 -16.53
C LYS A 266 -6.12 -17.52 -16.27
N ASN A 267 -6.56 -16.28 -16.41
CA ASN A 267 -7.91 -15.87 -16.02
C ASN A 267 -8.78 -15.52 -17.23
N MET A 268 -8.35 -15.87 -18.45
CA MET A 268 -9.16 -15.71 -19.66
C MET A 268 -10.51 -16.46 -19.54
N GLY A 269 -10.53 -17.60 -18.86
CA GLY A 269 -11.77 -18.34 -18.60
C GLY A 269 -12.82 -17.58 -17.77
N LEU A 270 -12.42 -16.56 -17.01
CA LEU A 270 -13.34 -15.71 -16.23
C LEU A 270 -13.96 -14.57 -17.06
N LEU A 271 -13.54 -14.42 -18.32
CA LEU A 271 -14.01 -13.40 -19.25
C LEU A 271 -15.24 -13.83 -20.04
N ALA A 272 -15.57 -15.12 -20.03
CA ALA A 272 -16.79 -15.70 -20.58
C ALA A 272 -18.05 -15.12 -19.92
#